data_AF-A0A820D2V2-F1
#
_entry.id   AF-A0A820D2V2-F1
#
_cell.length_a   1.000
_cell.length_b   1.000
_cell.length_c   1.000
_cell.angle_alpha   90.00
_cell.angle_beta   90.00
_cell.angle_gamma   90.00
#
_symmetry.space_group_name_H-M   'P 1'
#
loop_
_entity.id
_entity.type
_entity.pdbx_description
1 polymer ?
#
loop_
_entity_poly.entity_id
_entity_poly.type
_entity_poly.pdbx_seq_one_letter_code
_entity_poly.pdbx_strand_id
1 'polypeptide(L)'
;MFLFGDMVKQQIQDRCPQIQGIYYAGQIDKNQSAKTNFNELPPSFLNNLIPNQNFVRWETQRGCPFSCSFCQHRKIALQTRIEIIKPEFLDLIVQLNKTAMVVLEFGLQTIHPSEQKFIGRPSNMKKIQRILNEIYERSIECEVSLIFGLPGQTIDSFEKSIDVVTWNTFI
;
A
#
# COMPACT_ATOMS: atom_id res chain seq x y z
N MET A 1 -42.60 -20.79 5.77
CA MET A 1 -42.56 -19.40 5.28
C MET A 1 -41.10 -19.03 5.11
N PHE A 2 -40.55 -19.25 3.91
CA PHE A 2 -39.16 -18.89 3.63
C PHE A 2 -39.07 -17.37 3.54
N LEU A 3 -38.30 -16.75 4.44
CA LEU A 3 -38.14 -15.30 4.47
C LEU A 3 -37.36 -14.90 3.21
N PHE A 4 -37.80 -13.85 2.52
CA PHE A 4 -37.20 -13.33 1.29
C PHE A 4 -35.65 -13.20 1.35
N GLY A 5 -35.10 -12.97 2.55
CA GLY A 5 -33.65 -12.95 2.80
C GLY A 5 -32.92 -14.28 2.57
N ASP A 6 -33.56 -15.43 2.78
CA ASP A 6 -32.95 -16.75 2.55
C ASP A 6 -32.82 -17.04 1.06
N MET A 7 -33.81 -16.62 0.25
CA MET A 7 -33.75 -16.70 -1.21
C MET A 7 -32.64 -15.81 -1.80
N VAL A 8 -32.47 -14.59 -1.26
CA VAL A 8 -31.38 -13.67 -1.70
C VAL A 8 -30.02 -14.24 -1.35
N LYS A 9 -29.84 -14.81 -0.15
CA LYS A 9 -28.58 -15.46 0.24
C LYS A 9 -28.25 -16.68 -0.62
N GLN A 10 -29.26 -17.47 -0.97
CA GLN A 10 -29.10 -18.64 -1.84
C GLN A 10 -28.77 -18.24 -3.28
N GLN A 11 -29.44 -17.22 -3.83
CA GLN A 11 -29.10 -16.67 -5.16
C GLN A 11 -27.71 -16.01 -5.23
N ILE A 12 -27.24 -15.39 -4.14
CA ILE A 12 -25.87 -14.87 -4.06
C ILE A 12 -24.87 -16.04 -4.05
N GLN A 13 -25.12 -17.10 -3.28
CA GLN A 13 -24.27 -18.30 -3.30
C GLN A 13 -24.24 -18.97 -4.68
N ASP A 14 -25.36 -19.04 -5.39
CA ASP A 14 -25.43 -19.64 -6.73
C ASP A 14 -24.76 -18.80 -7.82
N ARG A 15 -24.62 -17.48 -7.63
CA ARG A 15 -23.94 -16.56 -8.58
C ARG A 15 -22.46 -16.35 -8.28
N CYS A 16 -22.00 -16.79 -7.13
CA CYS A 16 -20.65 -16.54 -6.65
C CYS A 16 -19.81 -17.80 -6.85
N PRO A 17 -19.07 -17.94 -7.98
CA PRO A 17 -18.28 -19.12 -8.22
C PRO A 17 -17.28 -19.32 -7.08
N GLN A 18 -17.23 -20.54 -6.55
CA GLN A 18 -16.37 -20.87 -5.44
C GLN A 18 -14.92 -21.03 -5.94
N ILE A 19 -14.19 -19.92 -5.94
CA ILE A 19 -12.80 -19.85 -6.38
C ILE A 19 -11.90 -19.96 -5.14
N GLN A 20 -10.89 -20.83 -5.21
CA GLN A 20 -9.93 -20.99 -4.11
C GLN A 20 -9.27 -19.64 -3.77
N GLY A 21 -9.34 -19.25 -2.50
CA GLY A 21 -8.78 -18.00 -2.00
C GLY A 21 -9.66 -16.76 -2.16
N ILE A 22 -10.90 -16.90 -2.64
CA ILE A 22 -11.93 -15.85 -2.58
C ILE A 22 -12.95 -16.23 -1.52
N TYR A 23 -13.22 -15.30 -0.59
CA TYR A 23 -14.25 -15.45 0.45
C TYR A 23 -15.27 -14.32 0.31
N TYR A 24 -16.54 -14.68 0.38
CA TYR A 24 -17.64 -13.72 0.32
C TYR A 24 -18.02 -13.25 1.73
N ALA A 25 -18.60 -12.05 1.83
CA ALA A 25 -19.05 -11.51 3.11
C ALA A 25 -19.96 -12.51 3.84
N GLY A 26 -19.62 -12.82 5.10
CA GLY A 26 -20.31 -13.83 5.92
C GLY A 26 -19.75 -15.24 5.83
N GLN A 27 -18.74 -15.50 4.99
CA GLN A 27 -18.00 -16.77 4.98
C GLN A 27 -16.81 -16.74 5.93
N ILE A 28 -16.45 -17.92 6.46
CA ILE A 28 -15.24 -18.10 7.26
C ILE A 28 -14.03 -18.08 6.32
N ASP A 29 -13.07 -17.20 6.59
CA ASP A 29 -11.78 -17.19 5.93
C ASP A 29 -11.00 -18.45 6.35
N LYS A 30 -10.72 -19.33 5.37
CA LYS A 30 -9.98 -20.57 5.58
C LYS A 30 -8.46 -20.39 5.44
N ASN A 31 -7.99 -19.15 5.21
CA ASN A 31 -6.59 -18.79 4.99
C ASN A 31 -5.92 -19.63 3.89
N GLN A 32 -6.68 -19.97 2.85
CA GLN A 32 -6.18 -20.68 1.67
C GLN A 32 -5.83 -19.68 0.57
N SER A 33 -4.63 -19.79 0.00
CA SER A 33 -4.24 -19.03 -1.19
C SER A 33 -4.71 -19.72 -2.47
N ALA A 34 -5.03 -18.92 -3.50
CA ALA A 34 -5.31 -19.43 -4.84
C ALA A 34 -4.09 -20.19 -5.38
N LYS A 35 -4.30 -21.43 -5.86
CA LYS A 35 -3.28 -22.17 -6.59
C LYS A 35 -3.62 -22.14 -8.07
N THR A 36 -2.69 -21.64 -8.88
CA THR A 36 -2.82 -21.63 -10.34
C THR A 36 -1.50 -22.06 -10.96
N ASN A 37 -1.58 -22.74 -12.11
CA ASN A 37 -0.41 -23.07 -12.90
C ASN A 37 -0.08 -21.87 -13.80
N PHE A 38 0.98 -21.13 -13.47
CA PHE A 38 1.37 -19.95 -14.24
C PHE A 38 1.71 -20.26 -15.71
N ASN A 39 2.08 -21.51 -16.03
CA ASN A 39 2.36 -21.91 -17.41
C ASN A 39 1.10 -22.01 -18.29
N GLU A 40 -0.08 -22.09 -17.68
CA GLU A 40 -1.37 -22.17 -18.39
C GLU A 40 -2.00 -20.79 -18.61
N LEU A 41 -1.44 -19.73 -18.00
CA LEU A 41 -1.97 -18.38 -18.13
C LEU A 41 -1.46 -17.74 -19.43
N PRO A 42 -2.34 -17.20 -20.29
CA PRO A 42 -1.89 -16.47 -21.47
C PRO A 42 -1.13 -15.20 -21.03
N PRO A 43 -0.08 -14.79 -21.77
CA PRO A 43 0.57 -13.51 -21.53
C PRO A 43 -0.46 -12.37 -21.53
N SER A 44 -0.41 -11.51 -20.50
CA SER A 44 -1.45 -10.49 -20.25
C SER A 44 -1.64 -9.48 -21.39
N PHE A 45 -0.65 -9.33 -22.27
CA PHE A 45 -0.71 -8.45 -23.44
C PHE A 45 -1.38 -9.08 -24.68
N LEU A 46 -1.58 -10.40 -24.73
CA LEU A 46 -2.15 -11.06 -25.92
C LEU A 46 -3.66 -10.84 -26.09
N ASN A 47 -4.36 -10.45 -25.02
CA ASN A 47 -5.83 -10.41 -25.01
C ASN A 47 -6.42 -8.99 -25.02
N ASN A 48 -5.63 -7.94 -25.36
CA ASN A 48 -6.04 -6.53 -25.23
C ASN A 48 -6.60 -6.16 -23.83
N LEU A 49 -6.25 -6.93 -22.80
CA LEU A 49 -6.69 -6.70 -21.42
C LEU A 49 -6.04 -5.46 -20.80
N ILE A 50 -4.87 -5.07 -21.32
CA ILE A 50 -4.14 -3.88 -20.89
C ILE A 50 -4.29 -2.82 -21.98
N PRO A 51 -4.90 -1.66 -21.69
CA PRO A 51 -5.03 -0.58 -22.65
C PRO A 51 -3.65 -0.01 -23.00
N ASN A 52 -3.53 0.60 -24.19
CA ASN A 52 -2.28 1.21 -24.62
C ASN A 52 -1.90 2.38 -23.67
N GLN A 53 -0.73 2.29 -23.05
CA GLN A 53 -0.26 3.25 -22.04
C GLN A 53 1.27 3.32 -22.03
N ASN A 54 1.80 4.47 -21.62
CA ASN A 54 3.24 4.77 -21.68
C ASN A 54 4.08 3.97 -20.67
N PHE A 55 3.44 3.34 -19.68
CA PHE A 55 4.13 2.61 -18.63
C PHE A 55 3.32 1.38 -18.21
N VAL A 56 3.99 0.22 -18.20
CA VAL A 56 3.43 -1.04 -17.71
C VAL A 56 4.42 -1.62 -16.70
N ARG A 57 3.95 -1.90 -15.49
CA ARG A 57 4.74 -2.62 -14.47
C ARG A 57 4.57 -4.11 -14.70
N TRP A 58 5.66 -4.81 -14.99
CA TRP A 58 5.68 -6.25 -15.19
C TRP A 58 6.34 -6.95 -14.00
N GLU A 59 5.67 -7.94 -13.42
CA GLU A 59 6.15 -8.69 -12.25
C GLU A 59 6.25 -10.17 -12.64
N THR A 60 7.48 -10.70 -12.70
CA THR A 60 7.77 -12.08 -13.16
C THR A 60 7.74 -13.12 -12.05
N GLN A 61 7.66 -12.70 -10.79
CA GLN A 61 7.64 -13.58 -9.63
C GLN A 61 6.80 -12.97 -8.52
N ARG A 62 5.97 -13.78 -7.86
CA ARG A 62 5.20 -13.39 -6.66
C ARG A 62 5.44 -14.40 -5.54
N GLY A 63 5.80 -13.89 -4.37
CA GLY A 63 6.11 -14.71 -3.20
C GLY A 63 7.49 -15.38 -3.28
N CYS A 64 8.06 -15.62 -2.11
CA CYS A 64 9.31 -16.34 -1.93
C CYS A 64 9.01 -17.60 -1.09
N PRO A 65 9.40 -18.81 -1.52
CA PRO A 65 9.17 -20.03 -0.73
C PRO A 65 10.04 -20.09 0.54
N PHE A 66 11.00 -19.16 0.67
CA PHE A 66 11.93 -19.10 1.79
C PHE A 66 11.44 -18.16 2.89
N SER A 67 11.58 -18.60 4.14
CA SER A 67 11.28 -17.86 5.37
C SER A 67 12.48 -17.03 5.86
N CYS A 68 13.28 -16.49 4.95
CA CYS A 68 14.53 -15.79 5.30
C CYS A 68 14.26 -14.54 6.14
N SER A 69 15.00 -14.39 7.24
CA SER A 69 14.95 -13.23 8.16
C SER A 69 15.38 -11.91 7.52
N PHE A 70 16.11 -11.97 6.41
CA PHE A 70 16.71 -10.84 5.70
C PHE A 70 16.01 -10.51 4.37
N CYS A 71 14.93 -11.21 4.01
CA CYS A 71 14.29 -11.05 2.70
C CYS A 71 13.39 -9.80 2.67
N GLN A 72 13.62 -8.92 1.70
CA GLN A 72 12.75 -7.76 1.42
C GLN A 72 11.29 -8.16 1.20
N HIS A 73 11.03 -9.36 0.68
CA HIS A 73 9.69 -9.90 0.44
C HIS A 73 8.93 -10.37 1.71
N ARG A 74 9.55 -10.33 2.91
CA ARG A 74 8.84 -10.59 4.18
C ARG A 74 8.07 -9.34 4.65
N LYS A 75 8.45 -8.15 4.18
CA LYS A 75 7.79 -6.89 4.53
C LYS A 75 6.55 -6.70 3.68
N ILE A 76 5.41 -6.45 4.32
CA ILE A 76 4.22 -5.93 3.66
C ILE A 76 4.43 -4.42 3.53
N ALA A 77 4.85 -3.97 2.35
CA ALA A 77 4.96 -2.55 2.05
C ALA A 77 3.60 -2.01 1.61
N LEU A 78 3.08 -1.01 2.33
CA LEU A 78 1.84 -0.32 1.99
C LEU A 78 2.16 1.09 1.54
N GLN A 79 2.16 1.31 0.23
CA GLN A 79 2.40 2.63 -0.35
C GLN A 79 1.12 3.46 -0.38
N THR A 80 1.15 4.64 0.25
CA THR A 80 -0.02 5.53 0.32
C THR A 80 0.35 7.01 0.50
N ARG A 81 -0.64 7.89 0.44
CA ARG A 81 -0.47 9.31 0.79
C ARG A 81 -0.62 9.48 2.30
N ILE A 82 0.30 10.22 2.93
CA ILE A 82 0.28 10.46 4.38
C ILE A 82 -1.05 11.11 4.78
N GLU A 83 -1.54 12.04 3.96
CA GLU A 83 -2.70 12.87 4.30
C GLU A 83 -4.03 12.12 4.34
N ILE A 84 -4.10 10.91 3.78
CA ILE A 84 -5.32 10.10 3.83
C ILE A 84 -5.35 9.13 5.01
N ILE A 85 -4.24 9.03 5.75
CA ILE A 85 -4.15 8.20 6.95
C ILE A 85 -5.10 8.72 8.03
N LYS A 86 -5.86 7.79 8.59
CA LYS A 86 -6.73 8.02 9.75
C LYS A 86 -6.20 7.22 10.95
N PRO A 87 -6.50 7.63 12.19
CA PRO A 87 -6.05 6.91 13.38
C PRO A 87 -6.44 5.43 13.38
N GLU A 88 -7.67 5.11 12.93
CA GLU A 88 -8.16 3.73 12.90
C GLU A 88 -7.35 2.85 11.95
N PHE A 89 -6.80 3.43 10.87
CA PHE A 89 -5.89 2.72 9.97
C PHE A 89 -4.59 2.37 10.68
N LEU A 90 -4.00 3.32 11.42
CA LEU A 90 -2.77 3.06 12.19
C LEU A 90 -2.99 1.98 13.25
N ASP A 91 -4.14 1.97 13.91
CA ASP A 91 -4.48 0.95 14.90
C ASP A 91 -4.58 -0.45 14.26
N LEU A 92 -5.10 -0.55 13.03
CA LEU A 92 -5.10 -1.80 12.25
C LEU A 92 -3.67 -2.23 11.88
N ILE A 93 -2.79 -1.30 11.51
CA ILE A 93 -1.38 -1.60 11.24
C ILE A 93 -0.68 -2.16 12.47
N VAL A 94 -0.95 -1.61 13.67
CA VAL A 94 -0.42 -2.16 14.94
C VAL A 94 -0.89 -3.60 15.16
N GLN A 95 -2.16 -3.91 14.87
CA GLN A 95 -2.65 -5.29 14.98
C GLN A 95 -1.98 -6.21 13.94
N LEU A 96 -1.85 -5.75 12.70
CA LEU A 96 -1.24 -6.52 11.62
C LEU A 96 0.25 -6.76 11.86
N ASN A 97 0.94 -5.79 12.50
CA ASN A 97 2.34 -5.89 12.88
C ASN A 97 2.64 -7.03 13.88
N LYS A 98 1.62 -7.56 14.58
CA LYS A 98 1.77 -8.73 15.46
C LYS A 98 2.02 -10.02 14.70
N THR A 99 1.61 -10.10 13.43
CA THR A 99 1.67 -11.32 12.62
C THR A 99 2.47 -11.17 11.33
N ALA A 100 2.65 -9.95 10.83
CA ALA A 100 3.44 -9.64 9.65
C ALA A 100 4.30 -8.38 9.89
N MET A 101 5.44 -8.24 9.22
CA MET A 101 6.22 -7.01 9.31
C MET A 101 5.67 -6.02 8.28
N VAL A 102 5.01 -4.96 8.71
CA VAL A 102 4.37 -3.96 7.84
C VAL A 102 5.20 -2.69 7.85
N VAL A 103 5.51 -2.19 6.65
CA VAL A 103 6.18 -0.90 6.46
C VAL A 103 5.26 0.02 5.68
N LEU A 104 5.04 1.23 6.19
CA LEU A 104 4.27 2.25 5.50
C LEU A 104 5.18 3.08 4.61
N GLU A 105 4.94 3.08 3.31
CA GLU A 105 5.71 3.87 2.35
C GLU A 105 4.94 5.12 1.94
N PHE A 106 5.57 6.26 2.10
CA PHE A 106 4.94 7.56 1.87
C PHE A 106 5.66 8.36 0.81
N GLY A 107 4.88 8.87 -0.15
CA GLY A 107 5.37 9.76 -1.18
C GLY A 107 5.28 11.23 -0.81
N LEU A 108 6.23 11.80 -0.07
CA LEU A 108 6.23 13.23 0.25
C LEU A 108 6.72 14.10 -0.91
N GLN A 109 7.77 13.64 -1.61
CA GLN A 109 8.46 14.31 -2.73
C GLN A 109 9.23 15.56 -2.31
N THR A 110 8.59 16.52 -1.64
CA THR A 110 9.18 17.78 -1.17
C THR A 110 8.30 18.43 -0.10
N ILE A 111 8.90 19.19 0.82
CA ILE A 111 8.18 19.97 1.83
C ILE A 111 7.83 21.39 1.35
N HIS A 112 8.39 21.83 0.23
CA HIS A 112 8.34 23.24 -0.19
C HIS A 112 7.13 23.53 -1.08
N PRO A 113 6.24 24.48 -0.69
CA PRO A 113 5.07 24.81 -1.49
C PRO A 113 5.38 25.29 -2.91
N SER A 114 6.51 25.97 -3.11
CA SER A 114 6.99 26.41 -4.42
C SER A 114 7.23 25.22 -5.36
N GLU A 115 7.95 24.20 -4.89
CA GLU A 115 8.24 22.96 -5.62
C GLU A 115 6.96 22.13 -5.83
N GLN A 116 6.12 22.02 -4.80
CA GLN A 116 4.81 21.33 -4.86
C GLN A 116 3.90 21.89 -5.94
N LYS A 117 3.91 23.21 -6.13
CA LYS A 117 3.12 23.89 -7.16
C LYS A 117 3.55 23.46 -8.56
N PHE A 118 4.85 23.28 -8.80
CA PHE A 118 5.37 22.83 -10.09
C PHE A 118 5.00 21.37 -10.40
N ILE A 119 4.99 20.49 -9.40
CA ILE A 119 4.61 19.08 -9.57
C ILE A 119 3.10 18.82 -9.44
N GLY A 120 2.29 19.86 -9.21
CA GLY A 120 0.84 19.71 -9.03
C GLY A 120 0.45 18.86 -7.82
N ARG A 121 1.27 18.85 -6.77
CA ARG A 121 1.08 18.00 -5.58
C ARG A 121 1.11 18.83 -4.29
N PRO A 122 0.04 19.59 -4.00
CA PRO A 122 -0.03 20.33 -2.75
C PRO A 122 -0.12 19.36 -1.57
N SER A 123 0.64 19.62 -0.51
CA SER A 123 0.59 18.84 0.73
C SER A 123 0.33 19.74 1.94
N ASN A 124 -0.25 19.16 3.00
CA ASN A 124 -0.48 19.87 4.24
C ASN A 124 0.56 19.43 5.28
N MET A 125 1.63 20.21 5.41
CA MET A 125 2.74 19.87 6.31
C MET A 125 2.33 19.73 7.77
N LYS A 126 1.37 20.52 8.27
CA LYS A 126 0.85 20.38 9.65
C LYS A 126 0.18 19.01 9.85
N LYS A 127 -0.62 18.59 8.86
CA LYS A 127 -1.28 17.27 8.90
C LYS A 127 -0.26 16.13 8.78
N ILE A 128 0.73 16.28 7.90
CA ILE A 128 1.80 15.31 7.70
C ILE A 128 2.60 15.12 8.99
N GLN A 129 3.06 16.21 9.62
CA GLN A 129 3.79 16.16 10.89
C GLN A 129 3.01 15.45 11.98
N ARG A 130 1.72 15.78 12.14
CA ARG A 130 0.84 15.10 13.11
C ARG A 130 0.79 13.59 12.87
N ILE A 131 0.63 13.17 11.62
CA ILE A 131 0.51 11.74 11.28
C ILE A 131 1.85 11.01 11.45
N LEU A 132 2.97 11.64 11.08
CA LEU A 132 4.31 11.08 11.31
C LEU A 132 4.60 10.90 12.81
N ASN A 133 4.16 11.85 13.65
CA ASN A 133 4.27 11.70 15.11
C ASN A 133 3.41 10.53 15.62
N GLU A 134 2.18 10.38 15.13
CA GLU A 134 1.31 9.26 15.50
C GLU A 134 1.87 7.89 15.10
N ILE A 135 2.56 7.82 13.95
CA ILE A 135 3.28 6.63 13.47
C ILE A 135 4.47 6.32 14.38
N TYR A 136 5.25 7.35 14.74
CA TYR A 136 6.38 7.23 15.65
C TYR A 136 5.97 6.74 17.04
N GLU A 137 4.95 7.36 17.65
CA GLU A 137 4.42 6.97 18.97
C GLU A 137 3.93 5.52 19.02
N ARG A 138 3.44 5.00 17.89
CA ARG A 138 2.97 3.60 17.75
C ARG A 138 4.07 2.63 17.35
N SER A 139 5.32 3.09 17.20
CA SER A 139 6.45 2.28 16.73
C SER A 139 6.17 1.57 15.40
N ILE A 140 5.47 2.26 14.48
CA ILE A 140 5.18 1.74 13.14
C ILE A 140 6.35 2.10 12.21
N GLU A 141 6.93 1.11 11.55
CA GLU A 141 8.00 1.33 10.56
C GLU A 141 7.44 2.07 9.35
N CYS A 142 8.12 3.14 8.93
CA CYS A 142 7.73 3.88 7.73
C CYS A 142 8.94 4.39 6.96
N GLU A 143 8.74 4.58 5.65
CA GLU A 143 9.71 5.15 4.73
C GLU A 143 9.08 6.37 4.05
N VAL A 144 9.79 7.49 4.02
CA VAL A 144 9.35 8.71 3.35
C VAL A 144 10.25 8.98 2.15
N SER A 145 9.67 8.97 0.96
CA SER A 145 10.39 9.26 -0.28
C SER A 145 10.37 10.75 -0.62
N LEU A 146 11.55 11.27 -0.97
CA LEU A 146 11.78 12.60 -1.52
C LEU A 146 12.26 12.49 -2.97
N ILE A 147 11.98 13.50 -3.79
CA ILE A 147 12.55 13.61 -5.13
C ILE A 147 13.57 14.74 -5.12
N PHE A 148 14.77 14.40 -5.55
CA PHE A 148 15.81 15.36 -5.88
C PHE A 148 15.71 15.77 -7.37
N GLY A 149 15.91 17.06 -7.65
CA GLY A 149 15.87 17.63 -9.00
C GLY A 149 14.48 18.11 -9.46
N LEU A 150 13.59 18.49 -8.54
CA LEU A 150 12.30 19.09 -8.92
C LEU A 150 12.48 20.48 -9.54
N PRO A 151 11.58 20.93 -10.44
CA PRO A 151 11.62 22.29 -10.98
C PRO A 151 11.60 23.33 -9.86
N GLY A 152 12.62 24.20 -9.83
CA GLY A 152 12.77 25.23 -8.80
C GLY A 152 13.35 24.77 -7.46
N GLN A 153 13.70 23.48 -7.32
CA GLN A 153 14.38 22.95 -6.13
C GLN A 153 15.86 23.34 -6.13
N THR A 154 16.35 23.75 -4.97
CA THR A 154 17.76 24.05 -4.72
C THR A 154 18.36 22.98 -3.80
N ILE A 155 19.69 22.97 -3.66
CA ILE A 155 20.35 22.09 -2.69
C ILE A 155 19.87 22.41 -1.27
N ASP A 156 19.83 23.68 -0.88
CA ASP A 156 19.32 24.13 0.42
C ASP A 156 17.86 23.71 0.67
N SER A 157 17.00 23.78 -0.35
CA SER A 157 15.61 23.36 -0.18
C SER A 157 15.48 21.83 -0.06
N PHE A 158 16.31 21.08 -0.77
CA PHE A 158 16.38 19.62 -0.62
C PHE A 158 16.95 19.20 0.74
N GLU A 159 18.02 19.85 1.22
CA GLU A 159 18.59 19.62 2.55
C GLU A 159 17.54 19.84 3.65
N LYS A 160 16.78 20.95 3.57
CA LYS A 160 15.65 21.19 4.49
C LYS A 160 14.58 20.10 4.42
N SER A 161 14.35 19.51 3.25
CA SER A 161 13.42 18.40 3.10
C SER A 161 13.95 17.14 3.80
N ILE A 162 15.24 16.86 3.70
CA ILE A 162 15.92 15.77 4.43
C ILE A 162 15.78 16.01 5.92
N ASP A 163 16.16 17.19 6.41
CA ASP A 163 16.12 17.53 7.84
C ASP A 163 14.75 17.25 8.45
N VAL A 164 13.66 17.62 7.76
CA VAL A 164 12.29 17.40 8.24
C VAL A 164 11.93 15.91 8.31
N VAL A 165 12.41 15.07 7.39
CA VAL A 165 12.08 13.63 7.39
C VAL A 165 13.03 12.82 8.28
N THR A 166 14.26 13.28 8.51
CA THR A 166 15.25 12.62 9.38
C THR A 166 15.22 13.10 10.82
N TRP A 167 14.50 14.18 11.14
CA TRP A 167 14.44 14.73 12.50
C TRP A 167 14.00 13.71 13.56
N ASN A 168 13.22 12.70 13.18
CA ASN A 168 12.75 11.62 14.06
C ASN A 168 13.68 10.38 14.12
N THR A 169 14.85 10.39 13.46
CA THR A 169 15.76 9.24 13.42
C THR A 169 16.87 9.30 14.49
N PHE A 170 16.99 10.42 15.25
CA PHE A 170 18.11 10.66 16.17
C PHE A 170 17.72 11.02 17.61
N ILE A 171 16.51 10.67 18.08
CA ILE A 171 16.11 10.81 19.50
C ILE A 171 15.61 9.47 20.01
#